data_AF-A0A964R353-F1
#
_entry.id   AF-A0A964R353-F1
#
_cell.length_a   1.000
_cell.length_b   1.000
_cell.length_c   1.000
_cell.angle_alpha   90.00
_cell.angle_beta   90.00
_cell.angle_gamma   90.00
#
_symmetry.space_group_name_H-M   'P 1'
#
loop_
_entity.id
_entity.type
_entity.pdbx_description
1 polymer ?
#
loop_
_entity_poly.entity_id
_entity_poly.type
_entity_poly.pdbx_seq_one_letter_code
_entity_poly.pdbx_strand_id
1 'polypeptide(L)'
;MKAQKNISLLFLLLLLPVSASAATVSLRATPPIIGKNDTVQVTVLLDSAIAANAFSGTLTYPADSLEPLAISDGNSIVSMWVTRPTISNTSAVVVFAGITPGGFSGDDGILFSIVFRAKAAGTAEVSLLNVEVLRNDGAGGNEPTTVEPLTLSVTTGSSGGYVEPSDDTPPEAFSAYLSTDTQLSDGKNYVVFSTVDKGSGLDHYTVAESRVPSFLWPLLPPSWYVTVSPYVLSNQNLTSTIYIKAVDRAGNERLSVFPPQHLFTTYEMLVFLAILMGAVLLWQYRLGRRLKSNL
;
A
#
# COMPACT_ATOMS: atom_id res chain seq x y z
N MET A 1 3.62 70.95 49.65
CA MET A 1 2.90 70.88 48.34
C MET A 1 3.63 69.85 47.49
N LYS A 2 3.16 68.59 47.43
CA LYS A 2 2.29 68.01 46.37
C LYS A 2 2.90 68.19 44.97
N ALA A 3 3.16 67.18 44.13
CA ALA A 3 2.57 65.85 44.05
C ALA A 3 3.51 64.84 43.36
N GLN A 4 3.59 63.62 43.90
CA GLN A 4 4.03 62.43 43.16
C GLN A 4 2.97 62.12 42.09
N LYS A 5 3.38 62.07 40.82
CA LYS A 5 2.54 61.51 39.74
C LYS A 5 2.57 59.99 39.86
N ASN A 6 1.57 59.44 40.52
CA ASN A 6 1.20 58.04 40.40
C ASN A 6 0.64 57.81 38.99
N ILE A 7 1.47 57.33 38.08
CA ILE A 7 1.00 56.62 36.88
C ILE A 7 1.41 55.16 37.09
N SER A 8 0.64 54.49 37.94
CA SER A 8 0.65 53.04 38.04
C SER A 8 -0.81 52.64 37.98
N LEU A 9 -1.32 52.44 36.78
CA LEU A 9 -2.52 51.66 36.59
C LEU A 9 -2.59 51.15 35.14
N LEU A 10 -2.76 49.82 35.06
CA LEU A 10 -3.44 49.12 33.99
C LEU A 10 -2.62 48.76 32.74
N PHE A 11 -1.76 47.76 32.90
CA PHE A 11 -1.44 46.81 31.82
C PHE A 11 -1.43 45.39 32.41
N LEU A 12 -2.58 44.96 32.93
CA LEU A 12 -2.79 43.57 33.36
C LEU A 12 -4.12 43.06 32.80
N LEU A 13 -4.24 43.08 31.47
CA LEU A 13 -5.35 42.47 30.77
C LEU A 13 -4.79 41.58 29.65
N LEU A 14 -5.13 40.29 29.72
CA LEU A 14 -5.03 39.26 28.68
C LEU A 14 -3.69 38.53 28.52
N LEU A 15 -3.27 37.78 29.55
CA LEU A 15 -2.65 36.47 29.35
C LEU A 15 -3.70 35.39 29.66
N LEU A 16 -4.77 35.35 28.85
CA LEU A 16 -5.61 34.15 28.83
C LEU A 16 -4.79 33.06 28.15
N PRO A 17 -4.63 31.87 28.77
CA PRO A 17 -3.92 30.77 28.12
C PRO A 17 -4.66 30.45 26.82
N VAL A 18 -3.98 30.62 25.69
CA VAL A 18 -4.45 30.07 24.41
C VAL A 18 -4.34 28.56 24.56
N SER A 19 -5.47 27.87 24.60
CA SER A 19 -5.51 26.43 24.48
C SER A 19 -4.97 26.06 23.10
N ALA A 20 -3.69 25.68 23.03
CA ALA A 20 -3.14 25.06 21.85
C ALA A 20 -3.77 23.67 21.74
N SER A 21 -4.66 23.49 20.77
CA SER A 21 -5.06 22.14 20.37
C SER A 21 -3.85 21.47 19.74
N ALA A 22 -3.51 20.29 20.23
CA ALA A 22 -2.53 19.41 19.60
C ALA A 22 -3.29 18.25 18.98
N ALA A 23 -2.85 17.79 17.81
CA ALA A 23 -3.25 16.47 17.33
C ALA A 23 -2.75 15.42 18.32
N THR A 24 -3.50 14.33 18.48
CA THR A 24 -3.08 13.18 19.28
C THR A 24 -2.96 11.99 18.37
N VAL A 25 -1.78 11.37 18.34
CA VAL A 25 -1.58 10.08 17.68
C VAL A 25 -1.48 9.01 18.74
N SER A 26 -2.45 8.09 18.73
CA SER A 26 -2.61 7.08 19.77
C SER A 26 -2.61 5.67 19.18
N LEU A 27 -2.47 4.69 20.06
CA LEU A 27 -2.43 3.27 19.73
C LEU A 27 -3.53 2.54 20.50
N ARG A 28 -4.43 1.85 19.78
CA ARG A 28 -5.54 1.09 20.36
C ARG A 28 -5.36 -0.41 20.16
N ALA A 29 -5.40 -1.18 21.25
CA ALA A 29 -5.33 -2.64 21.24
C ALA A 29 -6.71 -3.29 21.25
N THR A 30 -6.92 -4.26 20.37
CA THR A 30 -8.13 -5.09 20.30
C THR A 30 -7.75 -6.58 20.18
N PRO A 31 -8.04 -7.43 21.18
CA PRO A 31 -8.50 -7.07 22.53
C PRO A 31 -7.37 -6.41 23.36
N PRO A 32 -7.70 -5.66 24.43
CA PRO A 32 -6.71 -4.96 25.26
C PRO A 32 -5.88 -5.88 26.16
N ILE A 33 -6.35 -7.11 26.40
CA ILE A 33 -5.66 -8.13 27.21
C ILE A 33 -5.52 -9.37 26.35
N ILE A 34 -4.31 -9.92 26.31
CA ILE A 34 -3.97 -11.10 25.54
C ILE A 34 -3.13 -12.06 26.38
N GLY A 35 -3.16 -13.34 26.02
CA GLY A 35 -2.27 -14.35 26.55
C GLY A 35 -1.04 -14.58 25.66
N LYS A 36 -0.08 -15.35 26.18
CA LYS A 36 0.99 -15.89 25.35
C LYS A 36 0.39 -16.69 24.17
N ASN A 37 0.95 -16.48 22.98
CA ASN A 37 0.54 -17.01 21.67
C ASN A 37 -0.77 -16.45 21.09
N ASP A 38 -1.50 -15.62 21.83
CA ASP A 38 -2.65 -14.92 21.28
C ASP A 38 -2.19 -13.82 20.31
N THR A 39 -3.12 -13.44 19.43
CA THR A 39 -3.00 -12.29 18.55
C THR A 39 -3.66 -11.06 19.15
N VAL A 40 -3.20 -9.87 18.76
CA VAL A 40 -3.83 -8.57 19.05
C VAL A 40 -3.75 -7.69 17.82
N GLN A 41 -4.82 -6.98 17.50
CA GLN A 41 -4.77 -5.90 16.53
C GLN A 41 -4.42 -4.60 17.26
N VAL A 42 -3.35 -3.94 16.85
CA VAL A 42 -2.96 -2.60 17.29
C VAL A 42 -3.27 -1.63 16.16
N THR A 43 -4.18 -0.69 16.42
CA THR A 43 -4.58 0.34 15.44
C THR A 43 -3.92 1.67 15.78
N VAL A 44 -3.32 2.31 14.78
CA VAL A 44 -2.75 3.65 14.88
C VAL A 44 -3.84 4.65 14.51
N LEU A 45 -4.16 5.55 15.44
CA LEU A 45 -5.27 6.49 15.35
C LEU A 45 -4.77 7.93 15.41
N LEU A 46 -5.51 8.83 14.78
CA LEU A 46 -5.33 10.27 14.84
C LEU A 46 -6.62 10.93 15.32
N ASP A 47 -6.49 11.72 16.38
CA ASP A 47 -7.48 12.71 16.79
C ASP A 47 -6.95 14.10 16.47
N SER A 48 -7.70 14.89 15.70
CA SER A 48 -7.29 16.25 15.37
C SER A 48 -8.47 17.18 15.13
N ALA A 49 -8.53 18.27 15.89
CA ALA A 49 -9.50 19.34 15.67
C ALA A 49 -9.17 20.20 14.44
N ILE A 50 -7.88 20.27 14.06
CA ILE A 50 -7.41 21.01 12.89
C ILE A 50 -7.21 20.03 11.74
N ALA A 51 -7.71 20.38 10.56
CA ALA A 51 -7.56 19.54 9.38
C ALA A 51 -6.06 19.31 9.07
N ALA A 52 -5.63 18.06 9.10
CA ALA A 52 -4.27 17.62 8.79
C ALA A 52 -4.28 16.74 7.53
N ASN A 53 -3.26 16.83 6.69
CA ASN A 53 -3.23 16.15 5.39
C ASN A 53 -1.95 15.37 5.11
N ALA A 54 -0.95 15.42 6.00
CA ALA A 54 0.25 14.61 5.86
C ALA A 54 0.63 14.04 7.22
N PHE A 55 1.00 12.76 7.21
CA PHE A 55 1.27 11.99 8.41
C PHE A 55 2.51 11.15 8.15
N SER A 56 3.49 11.20 9.04
CA SER A 56 4.68 10.36 8.98
C SER A 56 5.07 9.90 10.38
N GLY A 57 5.81 8.80 10.45
CA GLY A 57 6.32 8.30 11.71
C GLY A 57 6.94 6.93 11.60
N THR A 58 7.42 6.44 12.74
CA THR A 58 7.98 5.10 12.89
C THR A 58 7.35 4.42 14.10
N LEU A 59 6.60 3.35 13.88
CA LEU A 59 6.13 2.49 14.95
C LEU A 59 7.22 1.50 15.33
N THR A 60 7.48 1.36 16.62
CA THR A 60 8.48 0.43 17.17
C THR A 60 7.82 -0.56 18.13
N TYR A 61 8.29 -1.79 18.14
CA TYR A 61 7.79 -2.84 19.03
C TYR A 61 8.92 -3.76 19.50
N PRO A 62 8.80 -4.39 20.68
CA PRO A 62 9.81 -5.30 21.20
C PRO A 62 9.75 -6.64 20.46
N ALA A 63 10.66 -6.84 19.51
CA ALA A 63 10.71 -8.06 18.71
C ALA A 63 10.91 -9.33 19.53
N ASP A 64 11.38 -9.28 20.79
CA ASP A 64 11.45 -10.46 21.67
C ASP A 64 10.09 -10.88 22.22
N SER A 65 9.17 -9.92 22.36
CA SER A 65 7.84 -10.12 22.97
C SER A 65 6.70 -10.17 21.94
N LEU A 66 6.85 -9.50 20.79
CA LEU A 66 5.83 -9.39 19.76
C LEU A 66 6.38 -9.79 18.39
N GLU A 67 5.56 -10.49 17.61
CA GLU A 67 5.80 -10.86 16.22
C GLU A 67 4.72 -10.21 15.35
N PRO A 68 5.05 -9.31 14.41
CA PRO A 68 4.05 -8.77 13.48
C PRO A 68 3.65 -9.87 12.48
N LEU A 69 2.35 -10.07 12.32
CA LEU A 69 1.80 -11.06 11.39
C LEU A 69 1.23 -10.42 10.13
N ALA A 70 0.53 -9.30 10.28
CA ALA A 70 -0.13 -8.62 9.18
C ALA A 70 -0.24 -7.11 9.42
N ILE A 71 -0.31 -6.35 8.34
CA ILE A 71 -0.64 -4.92 8.36
C ILE A 71 -1.86 -4.71 7.47
N SER A 72 -2.74 -3.78 7.87
CA SER A 72 -3.86 -3.32 7.05
C SER A 72 -3.93 -1.81 7.05
N ASP A 73 -3.99 -1.22 5.87
CA ASP A 73 -4.35 0.18 5.63
C ASP A 73 -5.80 0.34 5.14
N GLY A 74 -6.62 -0.71 5.34
CA GLY A 74 -8.06 -0.65 5.14
C GLY A 74 -8.73 0.38 6.04
N ASN A 75 -9.72 1.10 5.49
CA ASN A 75 -10.43 2.20 6.15
C ASN A 75 -9.52 3.35 6.64
N SER A 76 -8.29 3.43 6.11
CA SER A 76 -7.37 4.50 6.46
C SER A 76 -7.89 5.88 6.02
N ILE A 77 -7.64 6.89 6.84
CA ILE A 77 -7.79 8.29 6.43
C ILE A 77 -6.72 8.67 5.40
N VAL A 78 -5.60 7.94 5.35
CA VAL A 78 -4.51 8.12 4.39
C VAL A 78 -4.93 7.56 3.04
N SER A 79 -5.17 8.46 2.10
CA SER A 79 -5.59 8.09 0.74
C SER A 79 -4.41 7.75 -0.18
N MET A 80 -3.20 8.26 0.12
CA MET A 80 -2.01 8.04 -0.70
C MET A 80 -0.77 7.85 0.18
N TRP A 81 -0.09 6.72 0.00
CA TRP A 81 1.13 6.42 0.74
C TRP A 81 2.38 6.84 -0.05
N VAL A 82 3.24 7.64 0.57
CA VAL A 82 4.61 7.89 0.11
C VAL A 82 5.51 6.74 0.56
N THR A 83 5.37 6.33 1.81
CA THR A 83 5.94 5.11 2.38
C THR A 83 4.80 4.32 3.00
N ARG A 84 4.38 3.26 2.30
CA ARG A 84 3.30 2.38 2.78
C ARG A 84 3.82 1.56 3.98
N PRO A 85 3.07 1.46 5.10
CA PRO A 85 3.48 0.64 6.22
C PRO A 85 3.62 -0.83 5.79
N THR A 86 4.77 -1.42 6.05
CA THR A 86 5.09 -2.82 5.69
C THR A 86 5.87 -3.48 6.82
N ILE A 87 5.78 -4.82 6.89
CA ILE A 87 6.55 -5.61 7.84
C ILE A 87 7.97 -5.78 7.28
N SER A 88 8.96 -5.42 8.09
CA SER A 88 10.37 -5.66 7.79
C SER A 88 10.83 -6.98 8.40
N ASN A 89 11.57 -7.78 7.61
CA ASN A 89 12.20 -9.01 8.10
C ASN A 89 13.52 -8.76 8.83
N THR A 90 14.04 -7.53 8.79
CA THR A 90 15.38 -7.18 9.30
C THR A 90 15.35 -6.17 10.43
N SER A 91 14.21 -5.52 10.67
CA SER A 91 14.08 -4.47 11.68
C SER A 91 12.73 -4.53 12.40
N ALA A 92 12.75 -4.27 13.71
CA ALA A 92 11.56 -4.27 14.58
C ALA A 92 10.78 -2.95 14.51
N VAL A 93 10.61 -2.41 13.29
CA VAL A 93 9.99 -1.11 13.05
C VAL A 93 9.04 -1.15 11.86
N VAL A 94 8.03 -0.29 11.88
CA VAL A 94 7.13 -0.02 10.75
C VAL A 94 7.21 1.47 10.45
N VAL A 95 7.79 1.82 9.31
CA VAL A 95 7.90 3.21 8.84
C VAL A 95 6.70 3.52 7.97
N PHE A 96 6.10 4.69 8.15
CA PHE A 96 4.98 5.13 7.34
C PHE A 96 5.09 6.62 7.02
N ALA A 97 4.62 6.98 5.83
CA ALA A 97 4.44 8.36 5.40
C ALA A 97 3.34 8.41 4.35
N GLY A 98 2.36 9.30 4.50
CA GLY A 98 1.27 9.41 3.56
C GLY A 98 0.51 10.71 3.65
N ILE A 99 -0.37 10.92 2.68
CA ILE A 99 -1.14 12.14 2.51
C ILE A 99 -2.63 11.87 2.25
N THR A 100 -3.43 12.87 2.60
CA THR A 100 -4.88 12.91 2.42
C THR A 100 -5.27 14.26 1.83
N PRO A 101 -5.38 14.40 0.50
CA PRO A 101 -5.88 15.61 -0.13
C PRO A 101 -7.24 16.00 0.47
N GLY A 102 -7.43 17.28 0.80
CA GLY A 102 -8.62 17.78 1.50
C GLY A 102 -8.54 17.72 3.03
N GLY A 103 -7.60 16.95 3.58
CA GLY A 103 -7.32 16.85 5.01
C GLY A 103 -8.34 16.02 5.78
N PHE A 104 -7.95 15.62 6.98
CA PHE A 104 -8.77 14.95 7.97
C PHE A 104 -8.84 15.78 9.25
N SER A 105 -10.05 15.92 9.79
CA SER A 105 -10.32 16.49 11.12
C SER A 105 -11.44 15.68 11.76
N GLY A 106 -11.26 15.28 13.01
CA GLY A 106 -12.16 14.41 13.73
C GLY A 106 -11.40 13.51 14.70
N ASP A 107 -12.14 12.56 15.26
CA ASP A 107 -11.64 11.59 16.22
C ASP A 107 -11.54 10.20 15.56
N ASP A 108 -10.68 9.33 16.10
CA ASP A 108 -10.48 7.94 15.69
C ASP A 108 -10.14 7.78 14.19
N GLY A 109 -9.40 8.73 13.61
CA GLY A 109 -8.90 8.63 12.24
C GLY A 109 -7.87 7.51 12.10
N ILE A 110 -8.24 6.38 11.51
CA ILE A 110 -7.34 5.24 11.32
C ILE A 110 -6.22 5.61 10.34
N LEU A 111 -4.96 5.49 10.76
CA LEU A 111 -3.82 5.55 9.83
C LEU A 111 -3.57 4.16 9.22
N PHE A 112 -3.43 3.14 10.06
CA PHE A 112 -3.31 1.72 9.68
C PHE A 112 -3.43 0.87 10.94
N SER A 113 -3.45 -0.45 10.78
CA SER A 113 -3.41 -1.41 11.89
C SER A 113 -2.38 -2.50 11.65
N ILE A 114 -1.88 -3.10 12.73
CA ILE A 114 -0.95 -4.22 12.72
C ILE A 114 -1.53 -5.32 13.61
N VAL A 115 -1.52 -6.56 13.11
CA VAL A 115 -1.79 -7.74 13.93
C VAL A 115 -0.46 -8.26 14.47
N PHE A 116 -0.33 -8.32 15.79
CA PHE A 116 0.81 -8.91 16.47
C PHE A 116 0.44 -10.24 17.11
N ARG A 117 1.38 -11.19 17.15
CA ARG A 117 1.34 -12.35 18.05
C ARG A 117 2.21 -12.09 19.27
N ALA A 118 1.67 -12.35 20.46
CA ALA A 118 2.43 -12.32 21.70
C ALA A 118 3.31 -13.56 21.87
N LYS A 119 4.63 -13.38 21.88
CA LYS A 119 5.60 -14.48 22.03
C LYS A 119 5.90 -14.84 23.47
N ALA A 120 5.79 -13.88 24.38
CA ALA A 120 6.13 -14.04 25.80
C ALA A 120 5.14 -13.31 26.71
N ALA A 121 4.90 -13.87 27.89
CA ALA A 121 4.14 -13.21 28.94
C ALA A 121 4.94 -12.05 29.58
N GLY A 122 4.24 -11.05 30.08
CA GLY A 122 4.83 -9.84 30.63
C GLY A 122 4.27 -8.58 29.95
N THR A 123 5.06 -7.52 29.97
CA THR A 123 4.67 -6.23 29.40
C THR A 123 5.40 -6.00 28.08
N ALA A 124 4.67 -5.57 27.04
CA ALA A 124 5.25 -5.18 25.76
C ALA A 124 4.80 -3.75 25.41
N GLU A 125 5.75 -2.85 25.23
CA GLU A 125 5.46 -1.46 24.86
C GLU A 125 5.53 -1.29 23.34
N VAL A 126 4.46 -0.80 22.73
CA VAL A 126 4.44 -0.35 21.33
C VAL A 126 4.43 1.17 21.35
N SER A 127 5.36 1.79 20.64
CA SER A 127 5.59 3.23 20.69
C SER A 127 5.71 3.80 19.29
N LEU A 128 5.47 5.11 19.16
CA LEU A 128 5.64 5.85 17.91
C LEU A 128 6.76 6.88 18.08
N LEU A 129 7.68 6.92 17.13
CA LEU A 129 8.81 7.81 17.08
C LEU A 129 8.76 8.67 15.82
N ASN A 130 9.37 9.86 15.88
CA ASN A 130 9.49 10.80 14.76
C ASN A 130 8.14 11.08 14.08
N VAL A 131 7.08 11.20 14.88
CA VAL A 131 5.74 11.47 14.37
C VAL A 131 5.65 12.92 13.91
N GLU A 132 5.26 13.12 12.66
CA GLU A 132 4.91 14.44 12.13
C GLU A 132 3.49 14.42 11.58
N VAL A 133 2.72 15.43 11.97
CA VAL A 133 1.38 15.70 11.44
C VAL A 133 1.42 17.11 10.86
N LEU A 134 1.13 17.25 9.57
CA LEU A 134 1.10 18.54 8.89
C LEU A 134 -0.33 18.97 8.59
N ARG A 135 -0.59 20.25 8.79
CA ARG A 135 -1.87 20.90 8.54
C ARG A 135 -2.19 20.93 7.05
N ASN A 136 -3.47 20.83 6.75
CA ASN A 136 -4.01 21.10 5.43
C ASN A 136 -4.15 22.61 5.16
N ASP A 137 -3.05 23.35 5.25
CA ASP A 137 -3.00 24.82 5.09
C ASP A 137 -2.35 25.28 3.78
N GLY A 138 -1.87 24.34 2.96
CA GLY A 138 -1.15 24.62 1.71
C GLY A 138 0.30 25.09 1.89
N ALA A 139 0.72 25.42 3.11
CA ALA A 139 2.09 25.79 3.45
C ALA A 139 2.88 24.62 4.09
N GLY A 140 2.19 23.55 4.49
CA GLY A 140 2.80 22.42 5.19
C GLY A 140 3.14 22.76 6.64
N GLY A 141 2.32 23.58 7.30
CA GLY A 141 2.54 23.95 8.69
C GLY A 141 2.44 22.75 9.62
N ASN A 142 3.36 22.62 10.57
CA ASN A 142 3.30 21.56 11.58
C ASN A 142 2.07 21.74 12.48
N GLU A 143 1.37 20.64 12.75
CA GLU A 143 0.41 20.53 13.84
C GLU A 143 1.13 20.00 15.08
N PRO A 144 1.11 20.73 16.21
CA PRO A 144 1.65 20.21 17.46
C PRO A 144 1.03 18.84 17.75
N THR A 145 1.86 17.84 18.01
CA THR A 145 1.41 16.45 18.10
C THR A 145 1.80 15.85 19.45
N THR A 146 0.82 15.30 20.15
CA THR A 146 1.01 14.44 21.32
C THR A 146 0.98 12.99 20.86
N VAL A 147 1.90 12.17 21.37
CA VAL A 147 1.99 10.76 21.02
C VAL A 147 1.72 9.93 22.27
N GLU A 148 0.77 9.01 22.18
CA GLU A 148 0.42 8.10 23.27
C GLU A 148 0.93 6.68 22.97
N PRO A 149 1.92 6.18 23.72
CA PRO A 149 2.38 4.80 23.57
C PRO A 149 1.35 3.82 24.14
N LEU A 150 1.41 2.58 23.68
CA LEU A 150 0.55 1.49 24.14
C LEU A 150 1.37 0.48 24.93
N THR A 151 0.95 0.20 26.15
CA THR A 151 1.51 -0.87 26.96
C THR A 151 0.58 -2.08 26.95
N LEU A 152 0.97 -3.15 26.26
CA LEU A 152 0.25 -4.41 26.22
C LEU A 152 0.61 -5.28 27.43
N SER A 153 -0.42 -5.78 28.13
CA SER A 153 -0.27 -6.76 29.21
C SER A 153 -0.54 -8.17 28.67
N VAL A 154 0.50 -9.01 28.66
CA VAL A 154 0.44 -10.38 28.18
C VAL A 154 0.44 -11.35 29.36
N THR A 155 -0.65 -12.11 29.53
CA THR A 155 -0.77 -13.11 30.58
C THR A 155 -0.10 -14.43 30.20
N THR A 156 0.13 -15.31 31.18
CA THR A 156 0.84 -16.58 30.97
C THR A 156 0.04 -17.61 30.18
N GLY A 157 -1.29 -17.53 30.18
CA GLY A 157 -2.20 -18.39 29.42
C GLY A 157 -3.02 -17.59 28.42
N SER A 158 -3.55 -18.25 27.38
CA SER A 158 -4.42 -17.63 26.37
C SER A 158 -5.64 -16.95 27.02
N SER A 159 -6.01 -15.78 26.48
CA SER A 159 -7.14 -14.95 26.89
C SER A 159 -8.15 -14.70 25.76
N GLY A 160 -8.03 -15.41 24.64
CA GLY A 160 -9.03 -15.40 23.56
C GLY A 160 -8.65 -14.60 22.30
N GLY A 161 -7.51 -13.89 22.30
CA GLY A 161 -6.89 -13.28 21.12
C GLY A 161 -7.77 -12.40 20.20
N TYR A 162 -7.14 -11.88 19.15
CA TYR A 162 -7.81 -11.18 18.07
C TYR A 162 -8.27 -12.19 17.03
N VAL A 163 -9.56 -12.18 16.73
CA VAL A 163 -10.17 -12.93 15.65
C VAL A 163 -10.47 -11.95 14.52
N GLU A 164 -9.85 -12.18 13.37
CA GLU A 164 -10.10 -11.36 12.18
C GLU A 164 -11.56 -11.55 11.73
N PRO A 165 -12.29 -10.47 11.38
CA PRO A 165 -13.67 -10.58 10.94
C PRO A 165 -13.79 -11.41 9.66
N SER A 166 -14.91 -12.12 9.51
CA SER A 166 -15.25 -12.77 8.24
C SER A 166 -15.41 -11.72 7.15
N ASP A 167 -14.90 -12.02 5.96
CA ASP A 167 -14.89 -11.10 4.83
C ASP A 167 -15.12 -11.85 3.52
N ASP A 168 -16.20 -11.48 2.83
CA ASP A 168 -16.59 -12.04 1.53
C ASP A 168 -16.45 -10.99 0.41
N THR A 169 -15.85 -9.83 0.70
CA THR A 169 -15.71 -8.73 -0.25
C THR A 169 -14.30 -8.73 -0.83
N PRO A 170 -14.13 -8.88 -2.16
CA PRO A 170 -12.81 -8.79 -2.77
C PRO A 170 -12.21 -7.39 -2.66
N PRO A 171 -10.86 -7.28 -2.71
CA PRO A 171 -10.16 -6.00 -2.68
C PRO A 171 -10.71 -4.99 -3.69
N GLU A 172 -10.48 -3.70 -3.42
CA GLU A 172 -10.95 -2.63 -4.29
C GLU A 172 -10.40 -2.78 -5.73
N ALA A 173 -11.18 -2.32 -6.71
CA ALA A 173 -10.77 -2.38 -8.10
C ALA A 173 -9.54 -1.48 -8.34
N PHE A 174 -8.58 -1.99 -9.11
CA PHE A 174 -7.33 -1.29 -9.39
C PHE A 174 -6.84 -1.56 -10.81
N SER A 175 -5.95 -0.69 -11.27
CA SER A 175 -5.30 -0.76 -12.57
C SER A 175 -3.79 -0.87 -12.39
N ALA A 176 -3.14 -1.56 -13.33
CA ALA A 176 -1.70 -1.58 -13.46
C ALA A 176 -1.24 -0.54 -14.49
N TYR A 177 -0.10 0.09 -14.22
CA TYR A 177 0.50 1.12 -15.06
C TYR A 177 1.89 0.68 -15.50
N LEU A 178 2.11 0.64 -16.81
CA LEU A 178 3.40 0.33 -17.42
C LEU A 178 4.33 1.55 -17.35
N SER A 179 5.57 1.34 -16.95
CA SER A 179 6.62 2.36 -16.93
C SER A 179 7.97 1.76 -17.31
N THR A 180 8.90 2.65 -17.66
CA THR A 180 10.31 2.36 -17.94
C THR A 180 11.12 3.46 -17.30
N ASP A 181 11.89 3.12 -16.27
CA ASP A 181 12.69 4.08 -15.52
C ASP A 181 14.05 3.47 -15.20
N THR A 182 15.11 4.19 -15.53
CA THR A 182 16.49 3.72 -15.36
C THR A 182 16.91 3.63 -13.91
N GLN A 183 16.33 4.44 -13.02
CA GLN A 183 16.64 4.43 -11.59
C GLN A 183 15.93 3.29 -10.87
N LEU A 184 14.69 2.97 -11.25
CA LEU A 184 13.87 1.95 -10.57
C LEU A 184 14.04 0.53 -11.13
N SER A 185 14.42 0.41 -12.39
CA SER A 185 14.36 -0.88 -13.09
C SER A 185 15.47 -1.12 -14.11
N ASP A 186 16.53 -0.30 -14.09
CA ASP A 186 17.65 -0.37 -15.05
C ASP A 186 17.15 -0.30 -16.51
N GLY A 187 16.11 0.51 -16.75
CA GLY A 187 15.50 0.73 -18.05
C GLY A 187 14.59 -0.40 -18.55
N LYS A 188 14.34 -1.43 -17.74
CA LYS A 188 13.39 -2.51 -18.07
C LYS A 188 11.95 -2.02 -17.95
N ASN A 189 11.05 -2.65 -18.69
CA ASN A 189 9.62 -2.49 -18.52
C ASN A 189 9.19 -3.10 -17.19
N TYR A 190 8.45 -2.34 -16.40
CA TYR A 190 7.82 -2.79 -15.16
C TYR A 190 6.40 -2.24 -15.04
N VAL A 191 5.59 -2.88 -14.22
CA VAL A 191 4.25 -2.42 -13.90
C VAL A 191 4.16 -2.01 -12.44
N VAL A 192 3.47 -0.89 -12.20
CA VAL A 192 3.12 -0.41 -10.87
C VAL A 192 1.63 -0.61 -10.67
N PHE A 193 1.27 -1.16 -9.52
CA PHE A 193 -0.11 -1.37 -9.12
C PHE A 193 -0.22 -1.25 -7.60
N SER A 194 -1.41 -0.90 -7.14
CA SER A 194 -1.76 -0.93 -5.73
C SER A 194 -3.28 -0.97 -5.58
N THR A 195 -3.74 -1.68 -4.57
CA THR A 195 -5.11 -1.62 -4.09
C THR A 195 -5.13 -1.64 -2.56
N VAL A 196 -6.32 -1.55 -1.99
CA VAL A 196 -6.60 -1.72 -0.57
C VAL A 196 -7.76 -2.70 -0.43
N ASP A 197 -7.82 -3.35 0.74
CA ASP A 197 -9.00 -4.07 1.17
C ASP A 197 -9.50 -3.50 2.50
N LYS A 198 -10.81 -3.31 2.62
CA LYS A 198 -11.47 -2.66 3.78
C LYS A 198 -11.97 -3.65 4.83
N GLY A 199 -12.01 -4.94 4.51
CA GLY A 199 -12.42 -6.00 5.41
C GLY A 199 -11.21 -6.63 6.09
N SER A 200 -10.85 -7.81 5.63
CA SER A 200 -9.74 -8.62 6.13
C SER A 200 -8.37 -8.05 5.80
N GLY A 201 -8.27 -7.03 4.94
CA GLY A 201 -7.01 -6.43 4.53
C GLY A 201 -6.26 -7.26 3.48
N LEU A 202 -5.38 -6.59 2.75
CA LEU A 202 -4.61 -7.22 1.68
C LEU A 202 -3.60 -8.23 2.24
N ASP A 203 -3.51 -9.41 1.63
CA ASP A 203 -2.50 -10.42 1.96
C ASP A 203 -1.31 -10.32 1.02
N HIS A 204 -1.53 -10.53 -0.29
CA HIS A 204 -0.47 -10.48 -1.28
C HIS A 204 -0.99 -10.19 -2.69
N TYR A 205 -0.06 -9.95 -3.61
CA TYR A 205 -0.34 -9.92 -5.05
C TYR A 205 0.22 -11.17 -5.71
N THR A 206 -0.45 -11.65 -6.75
CA THR A 206 0.11 -12.60 -7.70
C THR A 206 0.08 -12.04 -9.12
N VAL A 207 1.06 -12.42 -9.94
CA VAL A 207 1.17 -11.99 -11.33
C VAL A 207 1.38 -13.17 -12.26
N ALA A 208 0.80 -13.08 -13.46
CA ALA A 208 1.04 -14.00 -14.56
C ALA A 208 1.18 -13.23 -15.88
N GLU A 209 2.16 -13.61 -16.69
CA GLU A 209 2.35 -13.09 -18.04
C GLU A 209 2.01 -14.19 -19.06
N SER A 210 1.00 -13.96 -19.90
CA SER A 210 0.56 -14.98 -20.86
C SER A 210 0.20 -14.41 -22.22
N ARG A 211 0.66 -15.09 -23.27
CA ARG A 211 0.19 -14.90 -24.67
C ARG A 211 -0.98 -15.82 -25.00
N VAL A 212 -1.32 -16.76 -24.11
CA VAL A 212 -2.46 -17.67 -24.26
C VAL A 212 -3.74 -16.92 -23.88
N PRO A 213 -4.74 -16.83 -24.77
CA PRO A 213 -6.03 -16.25 -24.45
C PRO A 213 -6.70 -16.93 -23.24
N SER A 214 -7.39 -16.16 -22.41
CA SER A 214 -8.00 -16.64 -21.16
C SER A 214 -9.01 -17.77 -21.34
N PHE A 215 -9.68 -17.86 -22.49
CA PHE A 215 -10.63 -18.94 -22.79
C PHE A 215 -9.97 -20.32 -22.93
N LEU A 216 -8.65 -20.40 -23.09
CA LEU A 216 -7.90 -21.67 -23.15
C LEU A 216 -7.28 -22.09 -21.80
N TRP A 217 -7.42 -21.29 -20.74
CA TRP A 217 -6.84 -21.58 -19.42
C TRP A 217 -7.26 -22.91 -18.78
N PRO A 218 -8.48 -23.44 -18.99
CA PRO A 218 -8.82 -24.77 -18.47
C PRO A 218 -7.91 -25.90 -19.01
N LEU A 219 -7.28 -25.69 -20.17
CA LEU A 219 -6.35 -26.64 -20.79
C LEU A 219 -4.89 -26.22 -20.61
N LEU A 220 -4.62 -24.91 -20.62
CA LEU A 220 -3.29 -24.31 -20.56
C LEU A 220 -3.28 -23.19 -19.50
N PRO A 221 -3.30 -23.54 -18.20
CA PRO A 221 -3.35 -22.54 -17.14
C PRO A 221 -2.05 -21.72 -17.11
N PRO A 222 -2.14 -20.40 -16.87
CA PRO A 222 -0.96 -19.57 -16.73
C PRO A 222 -0.25 -19.86 -15.40
N SER A 223 1.07 -19.66 -15.38
CA SER A 223 1.86 -19.74 -14.15
C SER A 223 1.73 -18.45 -13.35
N TRP A 224 1.25 -18.54 -12.12
CA TRP A 224 1.12 -17.43 -11.18
C TRP A 224 2.29 -17.40 -10.21
N TYR A 225 2.77 -16.20 -9.89
CA TYR A 225 3.85 -15.99 -8.93
C TYR A 225 3.48 -14.89 -7.94
N VAL A 226 3.80 -15.08 -6.65
CA VAL A 226 3.67 -14.01 -5.65
C VAL A 226 4.62 -12.87 -6.00
N THR A 227 4.14 -11.64 -5.88
CA THR A 227 4.87 -10.45 -6.30
C THR A 227 4.60 -9.24 -5.41
N VAL A 228 5.39 -8.20 -5.61
CA VAL A 228 5.22 -6.87 -5.03
C VAL A 228 5.27 -5.83 -6.14
N SER A 229 4.78 -4.63 -5.84
CA SER A 229 4.91 -3.47 -6.73
C SER A 229 6.16 -2.67 -6.35
N PRO A 230 6.96 -2.19 -7.32
CA PRO A 230 6.85 -2.43 -8.77
C PRO A 230 7.25 -3.87 -9.16
N TYR A 231 6.61 -4.41 -10.20
CA TYR A 231 6.96 -5.72 -10.77
C TYR A 231 7.65 -5.57 -12.13
N VAL A 232 8.91 -5.99 -12.23
CA VAL A 232 9.67 -6.01 -13.48
C VAL A 232 9.19 -7.15 -14.37
N LEU A 233 8.79 -6.83 -15.61
CA LEU A 233 8.23 -7.80 -16.54
C LEU A 233 9.30 -8.80 -17.02
N SER A 234 8.90 -10.05 -17.18
CA SER A 234 9.70 -11.07 -17.84
C SER A 234 9.64 -10.88 -19.36
N ASN A 235 8.46 -10.58 -19.92
CA ASN A 235 8.29 -10.29 -21.34
C ASN A 235 8.54 -8.82 -21.65
N GLN A 236 9.80 -8.48 -21.86
CA GLN A 236 10.24 -7.13 -22.26
C GLN A 236 9.80 -6.71 -23.68
N ASN A 237 9.27 -7.65 -24.49
CA ASN A 237 8.67 -7.32 -25.79
C ASN A 237 7.19 -6.93 -25.68
N LEU A 238 6.61 -6.89 -24.47
CA LEU A 238 5.22 -6.46 -24.23
C LEU A 238 4.16 -7.18 -25.09
N THR A 239 4.46 -8.43 -25.45
CA THR A 239 3.55 -9.27 -26.25
C THR A 239 2.62 -10.15 -25.42
N SER A 240 2.89 -10.25 -24.12
CA SER A 240 2.04 -10.95 -23.16
C SER A 240 0.96 -10.02 -22.61
N THR A 241 -0.22 -10.59 -22.35
CA THR A 241 -1.16 -9.99 -21.39
C THR A 241 -0.61 -10.18 -19.99
N ILE A 242 -0.64 -9.14 -19.17
CA ILE A 242 -0.21 -9.19 -17.77
C ILE A 242 -1.45 -9.23 -16.90
N TYR A 243 -1.56 -10.26 -16.09
CA TYR A 243 -2.65 -10.48 -15.15
C TYR A 243 -2.12 -10.29 -13.74
N ILE A 244 -2.74 -9.43 -12.96
CA ILE A 244 -2.35 -9.17 -11.56
C ILE A 244 -3.57 -9.42 -10.68
N LYS A 245 -3.46 -10.33 -9.73
CA LYS A 245 -4.48 -10.55 -8.70
C LYS A 245 -4.02 -9.92 -7.40
N ALA A 246 -4.90 -9.18 -6.75
CA ALA A 246 -4.82 -8.88 -5.34
C ALA A 246 -5.64 -9.93 -4.58
N VAL A 247 -5.06 -10.51 -3.53
CA VAL A 247 -5.71 -11.50 -2.67
C VAL A 247 -5.75 -10.92 -1.26
N ASP A 248 -6.92 -10.89 -0.63
CA ASP A 248 -7.06 -10.51 0.77
C ASP A 248 -6.78 -11.69 1.72
N ARG A 249 -6.78 -11.44 3.03
CA ARG A 249 -6.52 -12.49 4.03
C ARG A 249 -7.68 -13.46 4.22
N ALA A 250 -8.88 -13.13 3.74
CA ALA A 250 -10.01 -14.05 3.69
C ALA A 250 -10.01 -14.95 2.44
N GLY A 251 -9.15 -14.67 1.46
CA GLY A 251 -9.00 -15.43 0.22
C GLY A 251 -9.83 -14.92 -0.95
N ASN A 252 -10.48 -13.76 -0.84
CA ASN A 252 -11.15 -13.16 -2.00
C ASN A 252 -10.13 -12.55 -2.96
N GLU A 253 -10.42 -12.62 -4.26
CA GLU A 253 -9.51 -12.18 -5.31
C GLU A 253 -10.08 -11.01 -6.11
N ARG A 254 -9.22 -10.03 -6.40
CA ARG A 254 -9.49 -8.98 -7.40
C ARG A 254 -8.47 -9.07 -8.53
N LEU A 255 -8.94 -9.32 -9.75
CA LEU A 255 -8.11 -9.34 -10.95
C LEU A 255 -8.03 -7.96 -11.63
N SER A 256 -6.82 -7.55 -11.98
CA SER A 256 -6.51 -6.47 -12.92
C SER A 256 -5.82 -7.04 -14.16
N VAL A 257 -6.19 -6.56 -15.34
CA VAL A 257 -5.69 -7.08 -16.63
C VAL A 257 -5.09 -5.93 -17.41
N PHE A 258 -3.80 -6.06 -17.75
CA PHE A 258 -3.11 -5.14 -18.64
C PHE A 258 -2.86 -5.82 -20.00
N PRO A 259 -3.46 -5.30 -21.09
CA PRO A 259 -3.37 -5.92 -22.40
C PRO A 259 -1.98 -5.78 -23.03
N PRO A 260 -1.60 -6.69 -23.95
CA PRO A 260 -0.32 -6.62 -24.65
C PRO A 260 -0.25 -5.34 -25.49
N GLN A 261 0.93 -4.71 -25.53
CA GLN A 261 1.18 -3.52 -26.34
C GLN A 261 1.59 -3.88 -27.77
N HIS A 262 2.08 -5.11 -27.98
CA HIS A 262 2.53 -5.62 -29.26
C HIS A 262 1.94 -7.00 -29.53
N LEU A 263 1.57 -7.30 -30.78
CA LEU A 263 1.07 -8.63 -31.14
C LEU A 263 2.21 -9.63 -31.39
N PHE A 264 3.33 -9.13 -31.94
CA PHE A 264 4.50 -9.91 -32.33
C PHE A 264 5.76 -9.29 -31.76
N THR A 265 6.76 -10.13 -31.47
CA THR A 265 8.12 -9.64 -31.28
C THR A 265 8.69 -9.13 -32.61
N THR A 266 9.75 -8.31 -32.57
CA THR A 266 10.43 -7.84 -33.79
C THR A 266 10.89 -9.01 -34.65
N TYR A 267 11.41 -10.07 -34.04
CA TYR A 267 11.84 -11.28 -34.75
C TYR A 267 10.67 -12.01 -35.41
N GLU A 268 9.58 -12.23 -34.69
CA GLU A 268 8.36 -12.86 -35.24
C GLU A 268 7.81 -12.05 -36.42
N MET A 269 7.81 -10.72 -36.30
CA MET A 269 7.37 -9.81 -37.36
C MET A 269 8.25 -9.94 -38.61
N LEU A 270 9.58 -10.02 -38.46
CA LEU A 270 10.50 -10.23 -39.59
C LEU A 270 10.30 -11.60 -40.26
N VAL A 271 10.12 -12.67 -39.47
CA VAL A 271 9.83 -14.00 -39.99
C VAL A 271 8.50 -14.01 -40.76
N PHE A 272 7.46 -13.39 -40.19
CA PHE A 272 6.17 -13.26 -40.85
C PHE A 272 6.28 -12.53 -42.20
N LEU A 273 7.00 -11.40 -42.25
CA LEU A 273 7.23 -10.65 -43.48
C LEU A 273 8.04 -11.45 -44.51
N ALA A 274 9.04 -12.22 -44.10
CA ALA A 274 9.81 -13.08 -44.98
C ALA A 274 8.95 -14.19 -45.61
N ILE A 275 8.08 -14.82 -44.82
CA ILE A 275 7.11 -15.83 -45.31
C ILE A 275 6.13 -15.20 -46.29
N LEU A 276 5.58 -14.02 -45.95
CA LEU A 276 4.66 -13.29 -46.83
C LEU A 276 5.33 -12.94 -48.17
N MET A 277 6.56 -12.44 -48.14
CA MET A 277 7.34 -12.14 -49.34
C MET A 277 7.58 -13.39 -50.20
N GLY A 278 7.96 -14.51 -49.57
CA GLY A 278 8.12 -15.80 -50.26
C GLY A 278 6.82 -16.28 -50.93
N ALA A 279 5.68 -16.13 -50.26
CA ALA A 279 4.37 -16.47 -50.80
C ALA A 279 3.99 -15.60 -52.02
N VAL A 280 4.27 -14.29 -51.96
CA VAL A 280 4.04 -13.36 -53.07
C VAL A 280 4.91 -13.72 -54.28
N LEU A 281 6.20 -13.99 -54.07
CA LEU A 281 7.11 -14.39 -55.15
C LEU A 281 6.67 -15.72 -55.79
N LEU A 282 6.23 -16.68 -54.98
CA LEU A 282 5.70 -17.95 -55.48
C LEU A 282 4.41 -17.75 -56.29
N TRP A 283 3.53 -16.86 -55.83
CA TRP A 283 2.30 -16.52 -56.54
C TRP A 283 2.58 -15.84 -57.88
N GLN A 284 3.47 -14.84 -57.92
CA GLN A 284 3.92 -14.19 -59.15
C GLN A 284 4.56 -15.19 -60.12
N TYR A 285 5.39 -16.08 -59.62
CA TYR A 285 6.02 -17.13 -60.41
C TYR A 285 5.00 -18.09 -61.06
N ARG A 286 4.00 -18.53 -60.28
CA ARG A 286 2.91 -19.39 -60.78
C ARG A 286 2.05 -18.66 -61.81
N LEU A 287 1.75 -17.37 -61.59
CA LEU A 287 1.00 -16.55 -62.53
C LEU A 287 1.75 -16.38 -63.86
N GLY A 288 3.06 -16.10 -63.81
CA GLY A 288 3.91 -16.02 -64.98
C GLY A 288 3.98 -17.32 -65.79
N ARG A 289 4.02 -18.48 -65.12
CA ARG A 289 3.95 -19.79 -65.80
C ARG A 289 2.59 -20.02 -66.48
N ARG A 290 1.47 -19.66 -65.84
CA ARG A 290 0.12 -19.81 -66.42
C ARG A 290 -0.11 -18.92 -67.65
N LEU A 291 0.44 -17.71 -67.64
CA LEU A 291 0.36 -16.80 -68.79
C LEU A 291 1.18 -17.33 -69.98
N LYS A 292 2.33 -17.96 -69.72
CA LYS A 292 3.17 -18.59 -70.76
C LYS A 292 2.60 -19.90 -71.32
N SER A 293 1.75 -20.62 -70.58
CA SER A 293 1.13 -21.85 -71.08
C SER A 293 -0.13 -21.63 -71.91
N ASN A 294 -0.64 -20.39 -71.96
CA ASN A 294 -1.85 -20.00 -72.69
C ASN A 294 -1.55 -19.14 -73.94
N LEU A 295 -0.26 -18.98 -74.28
CA LEU A 295 0.26 -18.37 -75.51
C LEU A 295 0.92 -19.48 -76.35
#